data_AF-A0A4Y2M245-F1
#
_entry.id   AF-A0A4Y2M245-F1
#
_cell.length_a   1.000
_cell.length_b   1.000
_cell.length_c   1.000
_cell.angle_alpha   90.00
_cell.angle_beta   90.00
_cell.angle_gamma   90.00
#
_symmetry.space_group_name_H-M   'P 1'
#
loop_
_entity.id
_entity.type
_entity.pdbx_description
1 polymer ?
#
loop_
_entity_poly.entity_id
_entity_poly.type
_entity_poly.pdbx_seq_one_letter_code
_entity_poly.pdbx_strand_id
1 'polypeptide(L)'
;MVERFNRTILNHVSLFVSKNQTDWDTHLPPFLLAYRSAVHEITGWTPFEILFGRTLRLLCDIPGRPSDTSSSPNEYMYNLEARLESVHAFARERIKQASERMKTNYDSKATDHHFKEGDQVWMYNPKRRRGLSPKLQQNWEGPYTISLRN
;
A
#
# COMPACT_ATOMS: atom_id res chain seq x y z
N MET A 1 3.80 0.66 -2.57
CA MET A 1 2.54 -0.02 -2.16
C MET A 1 2.70 -0.97 -0.98
N VAL A 2 3.78 -1.75 -0.92
CA VAL A 2 4.03 -2.71 0.19
C VAL A 2 3.99 -2.04 1.56
N GLU A 3 4.63 -0.89 1.74
CA GLU A 3 4.61 -0.18 3.03
C GLU A 3 3.21 0.31 3.43
N ARG A 4 2.42 0.77 2.45
CA ARG A 4 1.03 1.21 2.68
C ARG A 4 0.14 0.03 3.07
N PHE A 5 0.35 -1.12 2.44
CA PHE A 5 -0.32 -2.38 2.80
C PHE A 5 0.05 -2.85 4.20
N ASN A 6 1.35 -2.89 4.52
CA ASN A 6 1.83 -3.27 5.85
C ASN A 6 1.23 -2.36 6.93
N ARG A 7 1.17 -1.04 6.66
CA ARG A 7 0.49 -0.09 7.56
C ARG A 7 -0.99 -0.40 7.72
N THR A 8 -1.72 -0.72 6.64
CA THR A 8 -3.14 -1.07 6.71
C THR A 8 -3.38 -2.33 7.55
N ILE A 9 -2.58 -3.39 7.35
CA ILE A 9 -2.67 -4.61 8.16
C ILE A 9 -2.39 -4.31 9.62
N LEU A 10 -1.30 -3.60 9.91
CA LEU A 10 -0.94 -3.26 11.28
C LEU A 10 -2.04 -2.44 11.98
N ASN A 11 -2.64 -1.49 11.27
CA ASN A 11 -3.75 -0.70 11.80
C ASN A 11 -5.00 -1.53 12.09
N HIS A 12 -5.27 -2.58 11.31
CA HIS A 12 -6.43 -3.44 11.56
C HIS A 12 -6.15 -4.44 12.67
N VAL A 13 -5.02 -5.15 12.61
CA VAL A 13 -4.63 -6.16 13.60
C VAL A 13 -4.53 -5.54 15.00
N SER A 14 -4.00 -4.32 15.11
CA SER A 14 -3.89 -3.62 16.40
C SER A 14 -5.24 -3.33 17.09
N LEU A 15 -6.36 -3.34 16.35
CA LEU A 15 -7.69 -3.14 16.92
C LEU A 15 -8.26 -4.40 17.60
N PHE A 16 -7.78 -5.59 17.22
CA PHE A 16 -8.34 -6.88 17.67
C PHE A 16 -7.38 -7.64 18.57
N VAL A 17 -6.09 -7.30 18.53
CA VAL A 17 -5.06 -7.90 19.37
C VAL A 17 -5.33 -7.61 20.86
N SER A 18 -5.23 -8.68 21.65
CA SER A 18 -5.34 -8.62 23.10
C SER A 18 -4.21 -7.80 23.75
N LYS A 19 -4.40 -7.37 25.00
CA LYS A 19 -3.43 -6.50 25.71
C LYS A 19 -2.04 -7.11 25.86
N ASN A 20 -1.93 -8.44 25.97
CA ASN A 20 -0.65 -9.15 26.05
C ASN A 20 -0.06 -9.50 24.67
N GLN A 21 -0.77 -9.17 23.59
CA GLN A 21 -0.32 -9.29 22.19
C GLN A 21 0.05 -10.70 21.74
N THR A 22 -0.46 -11.74 22.38
CA THR A 22 -0.10 -13.14 22.07
C THR A 22 -0.97 -13.77 20.99
N ASP A 23 -2.03 -13.10 20.54
CA ASP A 23 -3.08 -13.64 19.66
C ASP A 23 -3.13 -12.99 18.27
N TRP A 24 -2.17 -12.14 17.93
CA TRP A 24 -2.15 -11.36 16.68
C TRP A 24 -2.19 -12.21 15.41
N ASP A 25 -1.58 -13.39 15.45
CA ASP A 25 -1.51 -14.34 14.36
C ASP A 25 -2.88 -14.97 14.06
N THR A 26 -3.70 -15.18 15.09
CA THR A 26 -5.07 -15.71 14.93
C THR A 26 -5.99 -14.75 14.18
N HIS A 27 -5.71 -13.45 14.26
CA HIS A 27 -6.48 -12.40 13.59
C HIS A 27 -6.04 -12.18 12.14
N LEU A 28 -4.84 -12.61 11.73
CA LEU A 28 -4.33 -12.37 10.39
C LEU A 28 -5.15 -13.03 9.24
N PRO A 29 -5.54 -14.31 9.32
CA PRO A 29 -6.25 -14.98 8.23
C PRO A 29 -7.53 -14.24 7.76
N PRO A 30 -8.46 -13.81 8.64
CA PRO A 30 -9.66 -13.10 8.19
C PRO A 30 -9.33 -11.73 7.56
N PHE A 31 -8.32 -11.00 8.07
CA PHE A 31 -7.89 -9.74 7.44
C PHE A 31 -7.29 -9.94 6.07
N LEU A 32 -6.44 -10.96 5.91
CA LEU A 32 -5.84 -11.27 4.62
C LEU A 32 -6.91 -11.73 3.62
N LEU A 33 -7.95 -12.43 4.07
CA LEU A 33 -9.10 -12.78 3.22
C LEU A 33 -9.84 -11.52 2.76
N ALA A 34 -10.21 -10.64 3.70
CA ALA A 34 -10.90 -9.38 3.41
C ALA A 34 -10.08 -8.48 2.47
N TYR A 35 -8.76 -8.41 2.67
CA TYR A 35 -7.88 -7.65 1.79
C TYR A 35 -7.83 -8.26 0.38
N ARG A 36 -7.74 -9.58 0.26
CA ARG A 36 -7.71 -10.28 -1.04
C ARG A 36 -9.03 -10.17 -1.80
N SER A 37 -10.15 -9.98 -1.11
CA SER A 37 -11.49 -9.83 -1.70
C SER A 37 -11.91 -8.38 -1.96
N ALA A 38 -11.24 -7.40 -1.34
CA ALA A 38 -11.58 -5.99 -1.49
C ALA A 38 -10.95 -5.39 -2.76
N VAL A 39 -11.73 -4.59 -3.48
CA VAL A 39 -11.25 -3.86 -4.65
C VAL A 39 -10.24 -2.80 -4.19
N HIS A 40 -9.01 -2.87 -4.71
CA HIS A 40 -7.98 -1.91 -4.34
C HIS A 40 -8.07 -0.66 -5.22
N GLU A 41 -8.32 0.51 -4.63
CA GLU A 41 -8.64 1.77 -5.34
C GLU A 41 -7.73 2.09 -6.55
N ILE A 42 -6.41 1.91 -6.41
CA ILE A 42 -5.44 2.26 -7.45
C ILE A 42 -5.51 1.32 -8.67
N THR A 43 -5.69 0.03 -8.42
CA THR A 43 -5.77 -0.98 -9.49
C THR A 43 -7.21 -1.18 -9.95
N GLY A 44 -8.16 -0.81 -9.08
CA GLY A 44 -9.59 -1.12 -9.00
C GLY A 44 -9.96 -2.56 -9.39
N TRP A 45 -9.08 -3.49 -9.03
CA TRP A 45 -9.31 -4.93 -9.02
C TRP A 45 -9.00 -5.46 -7.63
N THR A 46 -9.54 -6.61 -7.27
CA THR A 46 -9.14 -7.28 -6.04
C THR A 46 -7.73 -7.85 -6.18
N PRO A 47 -6.91 -7.90 -5.10
CA PRO A 47 -5.60 -8.55 -5.18
C PRO A 47 -5.67 -10.00 -5.65
N PHE A 48 -6.74 -10.72 -5.32
CA PHE A 48 -6.95 -12.09 -5.77
C PHE A 48 -7.19 -12.16 -7.29
N GLU A 49 -7.98 -11.27 -7.87
CA GLU A 49 -8.21 -11.23 -9.32
C GLU A 49 -6.96 -10.86 -10.10
N ILE A 50 -6.13 -9.96 -9.57
CA ILE A 50 -4.85 -9.62 -10.19
C ILE A 50 -3.93 -10.85 -10.25
N LEU A 51 -3.93 -11.68 -9.21
CA LEU A 51 -3.05 -12.83 -9.12
C LEU A 51 -3.56 -14.04 -9.90
N PHE A 52 -4.87 -14.30 -9.87
CA PHE A 52 -5.46 -15.54 -10.38
C PHE A 52 -6.42 -15.34 -11.54
N GLY A 53 -6.67 -14.11 -12.00
CA GLY A 53 -7.56 -13.84 -13.14
C GLY A 53 -9.02 -14.17 -12.89
N ARG A 54 -9.41 -14.55 -11.67
CA ARG A 54 -10.76 -14.98 -11.31
C ARG A 54 -11.20 -14.31 -10.01
N THR A 55 -12.50 -14.10 -9.89
CA THR A 55 -13.10 -13.51 -8.70
C THR A 55 -13.07 -14.51 -7.55
N LEU A 56 -12.60 -14.08 -6.38
CA LEU A 56 -12.60 -14.90 -5.17
C LEU A 56 -14.03 -15.35 -4.84
N ARG A 57 -14.19 -16.60 -4.41
CA ARG A 57 -15.48 -17.14 -3.99
C ARG A 57 -15.55 -17.14 -2.47
N LEU A 58 -16.36 -16.27 -1.89
CA LEU A 58 -16.66 -16.28 -0.45
C LEU A 58 -17.91 -17.14 -0.19
N LEU A 59 -18.06 -17.63 1.05
CA LEU A 59 -19.23 -18.44 1.44
C LEU A 59 -20.56 -17.72 1.19
N CYS A 60 -20.59 -16.40 1.33
CA CYS A 60 -21.75 -15.56 1.02
C CYS A 60 -22.08 -15.48 -0.48
N ASP A 61 -21.14 -15.79 -1.36
CA ASP A 61 -21.30 -15.67 -2.82
C ASP A 61 -21.76 -16.98 -3.47
N ILE A 62 -21.86 -18.06 -2.70
CA ILE A 62 -22.24 -19.40 -3.17
C ILE A 62 -23.72 -19.49 -3.56
N PRO A 63 -24.69 -18.96 -2.79
CA PRO A 63 -26.09 -19.02 -3.18
C PRO A 63 -26.34 -18.12 -4.41
N GLY A 64 -26.78 -18.70 -5.52
CA GLY A 64 -27.26 -17.96 -6.69
C GLY A 64 -26.22 -17.64 -7.77
N ARG A 65 -24.96 -18.07 -7.61
CA ARG A 65 -23.95 -17.88 -8.67
C ARG A 65 -24.09 -18.97 -9.75
N PRO A 66 -24.19 -18.61 -11.04
CA PRO A 66 -24.20 -19.60 -12.12
C PRO A 66 -22.87 -20.37 -12.14
N SER A 67 -22.95 -21.67 -12.44
CA SER A 67 -21.77 -22.49 -12.64
C SER A 67 -20.99 -21.97 -13.84
N ASP A 68 -19.71 -21.64 -13.65
CA ASP A 68 -18.76 -21.31 -14.72
C ASP A 68 -18.56 -22.57 -15.57
N THR A 69 -19.48 -22.83 -16.49
CA THR A 69 -19.51 -24.04 -17.30
C THR A 69 -18.74 -23.74 -18.58
N SER A 70 -17.41 -23.74 -18.50
CA SER A 70 -16.59 -23.78 -19.71
C SER A 70 -16.84 -25.11 -20.42
N SER A 71 -17.12 -25.07 -21.72
CA SER A 71 -17.45 -26.28 -22.49
C SER A 71 -16.28 -27.26 -22.58
N SER A 72 -15.03 -26.77 -22.42
CA SER A 72 -13.83 -27.59 -22.31
C SER A 72 -12.74 -26.97 -21.42
N PRO A 73 -11.81 -27.79 -20.86
CA PRO A 73 -10.65 -27.29 -20.10
C PRO A 73 -9.74 -26.34 -20.89
N ASN A 74 -9.58 -26.58 -22.20
CA ASN A 74 -8.75 -25.72 -23.05
C ASN A 74 -9.38 -24.33 -23.20
N GLU A 75 -10.69 -24.27 -23.45
CA GLU A 75 -11.44 -23.01 -23.53
C GLU A 75 -11.36 -22.21 -22.22
N TYR A 76 -11.46 -22.89 -21.07
CA TYR A 76 -11.25 -22.27 -19.77
C TYR A 76 -9.86 -21.64 -19.65
N MET A 77 -8.81 -22.37 -20.05
CA MET A 77 -7.44 -21.90 -19.95
C MET A 77 -7.18 -20.68 -20.84
N TYR A 78 -7.65 -20.70 -22.09
CA TYR A 78 -7.57 -19.55 -22.99
C TYR A 78 -8.31 -18.32 -22.44
N ASN A 79 -9.53 -18.52 -21.93
CA ASN A 79 -10.30 -17.43 -21.34
C ASN A 79 -9.63 -16.86 -20.09
N LEU A 80 -8.99 -17.71 -19.28
CA LEU A 80 -8.27 -17.29 -18.09
C LEU A 80 -7.03 -16.47 -18.42
N GLU A 81 -6.26 -16.90 -19.44
CA GLU A 81 -5.08 -16.19 -19.92
C GLU A 81 -5.46 -14.81 -20.48
N ALA A 82 -6.44 -14.75 -21.37
CA ALA A 82 -6.96 -13.48 -21.91
C ALA A 82 -7.48 -12.55 -20.80
N ARG A 83 -8.14 -13.12 -19.77
CA ARG A 83 -8.60 -12.35 -18.62
C ARG A 83 -7.44 -11.80 -17.78
N LEU A 84 -6.40 -12.59 -17.53
CA LEU A 84 -5.21 -12.12 -16.81
C LEU A 84 -4.51 -10.98 -17.56
N GLU A 85 -4.32 -11.12 -18.87
CA GLU A 85 -3.72 -10.08 -19.71
C GLU A 85 -4.52 -8.77 -19.63
N SER A 86 -5.84 -8.85 -19.78
CA SER A 86 -6.71 -7.68 -19.70
C SER A 86 -6.67 -7.02 -18.31
N VAL A 87 -6.83 -7.79 -17.23
CA VAL A 87 -6.76 -7.28 -15.84
C VAL A 87 -5.43 -6.57 -15.60
N HIS A 88 -4.32 -7.15 -16.05
CA HIS A 88 -2.99 -6.56 -15.88
C HIS A 88 -2.81 -5.30 -16.73
N ALA A 89 -3.29 -5.28 -17.97
CA ALA A 89 -3.23 -4.11 -18.84
C ALA A 89 -4.01 -2.93 -18.22
N PHE A 90 -5.24 -3.17 -17.79
CA PHE A 90 -6.07 -2.16 -17.11
C PHE A 90 -5.45 -1.69 -15.79
N ALA A 91 -4.91 -2.60 -14.99
CA ALA A 91 -4.27 -2.25 -13.72
C ALA A 91 -3.03 -1.36 -13.93
N ARG A 92 -2.18 -1.68 -14.92
CA ARG A 92 -1.00 -0.87 -15.25
C ARG A 92 -1.38 0.55 -15.68
N GLU A 93 -2.39 0.67 -16.53
CA GLU A 93 -2.84 1.98 -17.00
C GLU A 93 -3.39 2.83 -15.83
N ARG A 94 -4.20 2.24 -14.95
CA ARG A 94 -4.69 2.96 -13.77
C ARG A 94 -3.60 3.32 -12.78
N ILE A 95 -2.62 2.44 -12.55
CA ILE A 95 -1.45 2.75 -11.72
C ILE A 95 -0.69 3.94 -12.29
N LYS A 96 -0.48 3.97 -13.61
CA LYS A 96 0.18 5.09 -14.29
C LYS A 96 -0.58 6.40 -14.08
N GLN A 97 -1.88 6.42 -14.38
CA GLN A 97 -2.71 7.61 -14.18
C GLN A 97 -2.76 8.08 -12.72
N ALA A 98 -2.87 7.14 -11.77
CA ALA A 98 -2.85 7.45 -10.34
C ALA A 98 -1.50 8.03 -9.91
N SER A 99 -0.40 7.51 -10.44
CA SER A 99 0.95 8.01 -10.18
C SER A 99 1.13 9.43 -10.74
N GLU A 100 0.65 9.70 -11.96
CA GLU A 100 0.71 11.03 -12.56
C GLU A 100 -0.10 12.05 -11.75
N ARG A 101 -1.35 11.71 -11.37
CA ARG A 101 -2.17 12.56 -10.49
C ARG A 101 -1.49 12.83 -9.15
N MET A 102 -0.91 11.80 -8.54
CA MET A 102 -0.21 11.92 -7.27
C MET A 102 1.01 12.84 -7.40
N LYS A 103 1.76 12.73 -8.49
CA LYS A 103 2.89 13.61 -8.80
C LYS A 103 2.41 15.06 -8.97
N THR A 104 1.43 15.33 -9.82
CA THR A 104 0.90 16.70 -10.02
C THR A 104 0.40 17.32 -8.71
N ASN A 105 -0.28 16.54 -7.87
CA ASN A 105 -0.75 17.01 -6.57
C ASN A 105 0.38 17.27 -5.57
N TYR A 106 1.47 16.50 -5.65
CA TYR A 106 2.66 16.72 -4.84
C TYR A 106 3.41 17.95 -5.32
N ASP A 107 3.71 18.03 -6.62
CA ASP A 107 4.47 19.12 -7.25
C ASP A 107 3.75 20.47 -7.09
N SER A 108 2.42 20.52 -7.15
CA SER A 108 1.66 21.76 -6.93
C SER A 108 1.71 22.27 -5.48
N LYS A 109 2.00 21.39 -4.51
CA LYS A 109 2.20 21.75 -3.09
C LYS A 109 3.67 21.89 -2.73
N ALA A 110 4.57 21.38 -3.58
CA ALA A 110 5.98 21.47 -3.37
C ALA A 110 6.40 22.93 -3.46
N THR A 111 6.82 23.48 -2.33
CA THR A 111 7.36 24.82 -2.27
C THR A 111 8.87 24.71 -2.43
N ASP A 112 9.43 25.31 -3.46
CA ASP A 112 10.87 25.23 -3.69
C ASP A 112 11.61 26.15 -2.69
N HIS A 113 12.21 25.54 -1.66
CA HIS A 113 12.97 26.25 -0.65
C HIS A 113 14.41 26.41 -1.13
N HIS A 114 14.70 27.56 -1.73
CA HIS A 114 16.06 27.92 -2.11
C HIS A 114 16.79 28.49 -0.91
N PHE A 115 17.74 27.72 -0.38
CA PHE A 115 18.62 28.21 0.67
C PHE A 115 19.82 28.95 0.09
N LYS A 116 20.24 30.03 0.75
CA LYS A 116 21.43 30.81 0.42
C LYS A 116 22.49 30.64 1.51
N GLU A 117 23.73 30.91 1.13
CA GLU A 117 24.80 31.05 2.12
C GLU A 117 24.42 32.11 3.16
N GLY A 118 24.62 31.79 4.44
CA GLY A 118 24.20 32.65 5.55
C GLY A 118 22.80 32.35 6.10
N ASP A 119 21.96 31.57 5.42
CA ASP A 119 20.64 31.19 5.93
C ASP A 119 20.76 30.30 7.17
N GLN A 120 19.91 30.57 8.17
CA GLN A 120 19.79 29.74 9.37
C GLN A 120 18.74 28.64 9.16
N VAL A 121 19.18 27.39 9.27
CA VAL A 121 18.33 26.22 9.06
C VAL A 121 18.37 25.28 10.26
N TRP A 122 17.25 24.60 10.50
CA TRP A 122 17.19 23.48 11.44
C TRP A 122 17.51 22.18 10.70
N MET A 123 18.44 21.39 11.24
CA MET A 123 18.82 20.10 10.69
C MET A 123 18.03 18.99 11.38
N TYR A 124 17.32 18.17 10.60
CA TYR A 124 16.70 16.96 11.13
C TYR A 124 17.76 15.87 11.36
N ASN A 125 18.06 15.57 12.62
CA ASN A 125 19.03 14.59 13.07
C ASN A 125 18.40 13.57 14.05
N PRO A 126 17.80 12.48 13.55
CA PRO A 126 17.14 11.48 14.39
C PRO A 126 18.15 10.51 15.02
N LYS A 127 19.08 11.02 15.84
CA LYS A 127 20.06 10.21 16.58
C LYS A 127 19.35 9.42 17.68
N ARG A 128 19.31 8.10 17.53
CA ARG A 128 18.82 7.19 18.57
C ARG A 128 19.83 7.10 19.71
N ARG A 129 19.50 7.65 20.87
CA ARG A 129 20.30 7.45 22.09
C ARG A 129 19.80 6.20 22.81
N ARG A 130 20.70 5.23 23.06
CA ARG A 130 20.36 4.02 23.83
C ARG A 130 19.77 4.41 25.19
N GLY A 131 18.67 3.77 25.58
CA GLY A 131 18.00 4.01 26.86
C GLY A 131 16.91 5.10 26.84
N LEU A 132 16.75 5.84 25.74
CA LEU A 132 15.67 6.84 25.58
C LEU A 132 14.71 6.43 24.47
N SER A 133 13.42 6.78 24.64
CA SER A 133 12.39 6.53 23.62
C SER A 133 12.61 7.46 22.42
N PRO A 134 12.87 6.94 21.20
CA PRO A 134 13.10 7.77 20.01
C PRO A 134 11.93 8.71 19.65
N LYS A 135 10.72 8.42 20.16
CA LYS A 135 9.52 9.25 19.94
C LYS A 135 9.48 10.51 20.81
N LEU A 136 10.26 10.56 21.90
CA LEU A 136 10.31 11.68 22.84
C LEU A 136 11.59 12.52 22.71
N GLN A 137 12.41 12.25 21.70
CA GLN A 137 13.65 12.98 21.47
C GLN A 137 13.43 14.14 20.49
N GLN A 138 14.05 15.28 20.77
CA GLN A 138 14.10 16.40 19.83
C GLN A 138 15.05 16.02 18.69
N ASN A 139 14.48 15.72 17.52
CA ASN A 139 15.22 15.34 16.32
C ASN A 139 15.63 16.54 15.47
N TRP A 140 15.32 17.76 15.86
CA TRP A 140 15.73 18.98 15.15
C TRP A 140 16.85 19.66 15.93
N GLU A 141 18.03 19.72 15.33
CA GLU A 141 19.24 20.38 15.87
C GLU A 141 19.47 21.69 15.10
N GLY A 142 19.97 22.74 15.77
CA GLY A 142 20.26 24.03 15.13
C GLY A 142 19.95 25.25 16.01
N PRO A 143 19.88 26.46 15.41
CA PRO A 143 20.06 26.71 13.98
C PRO A 143 21.52 26.55 13.51
N TYR A 144 21.70 26.00 12.31
CA TYR A 144 22.98 25.94 11.59
C TYR A 144 22.99 26.97 10.46
N THR A 145 24.16 27.49 10.13
CA THR A 145 24.34 28.40 8.99
C THR A 145 24.80 27.61 7.77
N ILE A 146 24.16 27.83 6.63
CA ILE A 146 24.58 27.23 5.36
C ILE A 146 25.85 27.92 4.86
N SER A 147 26.87 27.13 4.55
CA SER A 147 28.12 27.57 3.91
C SER A 147 28.23 26.99 2.50
N LEU A 148 28.85 27.72 1.57
CA LEU A 148 29.23 27.15 0.28
C LEU A 148 30.28 26.05 0.48
N ARG A 149 30.14 24.95 -0.27
CA ARG A 149 31.09 23.86 -0.27
C ARG A 149 32.28 24.27 -1.16
N ASN A 150 33.41 24.62 -0.55
CA ASN A 150 34.69 24.81 -1.25
C ASN A 150 35.18 23.50 -1.88
#